data_AF-A0A7J9PWT0-F1
#
_entry.id   AF-A0A7J9PWT0-F1
#
_cell.length_a   1.000
_cell.length_b   1.000
_cell.length_c   1.000
_cell.angle_alpha   90.00
_cell.angle_beta   90.00
_cell.angle_gamma   90.00
#
_symmetry.space_group_name_H-M   'P 1'
#
loop_
_entity.id
_entity.type
_entity.pdbx_description
1 polymer ?
#
loop_
_entity_poly.entity_id
_entity_poly.type
_entity_poly.pdbx_seq_one_letter_code
_entity_poly.pdbx_strand_id
1 'polypeptide(L)' 'MKKEKICPKCEKGKLVKADDIISEIEGYIFVEKGERCNHCGEEFIPENEGKKMIEIAKRLGLWGEPLKLYRKLSRSARGI' A
#
# COMPACT_ATOMS: atom_id res chain seq x y z
N MET A 1 13.30 24.18 12.13
CA MET A 1 14.20 23.55 11.14
C MET A 1 13.82 22.07 11.02
N LYS A 2 13.38 21.60 9.84
CA LYS A 2 13.08 20.17 9.63
C LYS A 2 14.42 19.42 9.63
N LYS A 3 14.61 18.46 10.54
CA LYS A 3 15.78 17.57 10.52
C LYS A 3 15.77 16.83 9.18
N GLU A 4 16.84 16.99 8.41
CA GLU A 4 17.05 16.20 7.20
C GLU A 4 17.27 14.74 7.62
N LYS A 5 16.41 13.84 7.14
CA LYS A 5 16.57 12.42 7.42
C LYS A 5 17.61 11.83 6.48
N ILE A 6 18.56 11.09 7.05
CA ILE A 6 19.52 10.28 6.29
C ILE A 6 18.79 9.04 5.77
N CYS A 7 19.12 8.61 4.55
CA CYS A 7 18.54 7.41 3.96
C CYS A 7 18.99 6.16 4.73
N PRO A 8 18.06 5.33 5.23
CA PRO A 8 18.40 4.12 5.99
C PRO A 8 18.97 2.98 5.11
N LYS A 9 18.86 3.09 3.78
CA LYS A 9 19.36 2.06 2.85
C LYS A 9 20.82 2.26 2.47
N CYS A 10 21.22 3.49 2.14
CA CYS A 10 22.57 3.78 1.67
C CYS A 10 23.41 4.56 2.67
N GLU A 11 22.80 5.16 3.70
CA GLU A 11 23.44 6.00 4.74
C GLU A 11 24.26 7.21 4.23
N LYS A 12 24.33 7.40 2.91
CA LYS A 12 25.10 8.45 2.22
C LYS A 12 24.24 9.63 1.79
N GLY A 13 22.99 9.35 1.40
CA GLY A 13 22.06 10.35 0.85
C GLY A 13 21.06 10.88 1.87
N LYS A 14 20.42 12.00 1.50
CA LYS A 14 19.30 12.58 2.24
C LYS A 14 17.98 12.19 1.59
N LEU A 15 16.96 12.03 2.42
CA LEU A 15 15.58 11.86 1.97
C LEU A 15 14.99 13.23 1.61
N VAL A 16 14.66 13.41 0.33
CA VAL A 16 14.00 14.60 -0.20
C VAL A 16 12.55 14.28 -0.50
N LYS A 17 11.65 15.28 -0.40
CA LYS A 17 10.24 15.07 -0.74
C LYS A 17 10.08 14.72 -2.22
N ALA A 18 9.23 13.74 -2.50
CA ALA A 18 8.81 13.35 -3.83
C ALA A 18 7.28 13.25 -3.85
N ASP A 19 6.64 13.78 -4.89
CA ASP A 19 5.18 13.77 -5.07
C ASP A 19 4.78 12.93 -6.31
N ASP A 20 5.74 12.17 -6.85
CA ASP A 20 5.71 11.45 -8.12
C ASP A 20 6.14 9.97 -7.93
N ILE A 21 5.93 9.40 -6.74
CA ILE A 21 6.20 7.98 -6.50
C ILE A 21 5.09 7.16 -7.14
N ILE A 22 5.46 6.18 -7.98
CA ILE A 22 4.50 5.40 -8.76
C ILE A 22 4.43 3.98 -8.19
N SER A 23 3.23 3.58 -7.77
CA SER A 23 2.91 2.21 -7.36
C SER A 23 1.93 1.59 -8.33
N GLU A 24 2.24 0.40 -8.84
CA GLU A 24 1.33 -0.34 -9.73
C GLU A 24 0.73 -1.55 -8.99
N ILE A 25 -0.61 -1.64 -8.98
CA ILE A 25 -1.35 -2.75 -8.39
C ILE A 25 -2.47 -3.16 -9.34
N GLU A 26 -2.46 -4.42 -9.80
CA GLU A 26 -3.51 -5.00 -10.66
C GLU A 26 -3.84 -4.14 -11.89
N GLY A 27 -2.84 -3.50 -12.49
CA GLY A 27 -2.99 -2.62 -13.67
C GLY A 27 -3.44 -1.19 -13.35
N TYR A 28 -3.60 -0.84 -12.07
CA TYR A 28 -3.85 0.53 -11.63
C TYR A 28 -2.56 1.20 -11.21
N ILE A 29 -2.39 2.45 -11.67
CA ILE A 29 -1.26 3.30 -11.33
C ILE A 29 -1.71 4.26 -10.21
N PHE A 30 -1.03 4.17 -9.07
CA PHE A 30 -1.18 5.08 -7.94
C PHE A 30 0.00 6.04 -7.93
N VAL A 31 -0.29 7.33 -7.82
CA VAL A 31 0.71 8.39 -7.68
C VAL A 31 0.67 8.87 -6.23
N GLU A 32 1.74 8.60 -5.50
CA GLU A 32 1.83 8.78 -4.05
C GLU A 32 2.89 9.84 -3.68
N LYS A 33 2.69 10.44 -2.51
CA LYS A 33 3.66 11.39 -1.92
C LYS A 33 4.54 10.66 -0.93
N GLY A 34 5.83 10.99 -0.91
CA GLY A 34 6.76 10.40 0.03
C GLY A 34 8.11 11.08 0.04
N GLU A 35 9.14 10.30 0.34
CA GLU A 35 10.51 10.75 0.37
C GLU A 35 11.36 9.87 -0.56
N ARG A 36 12.17 10.47 -1.44
CA ARG A 36 13.11 9.78 -2.32
C ARG A 36 14.54 10.11 -1.91
N CYS A 37 15.42 9.13 -1.86
CA CYS A 37 16.84 9.37 -1.57
C CYS A 37 17.53 10.03 -2.78
N ASN A 38 18.22 11.14 -2.54
CA ASN A 38 18.96 11.84 -3.59
C ASN A 38 20.26 11.14 -4.04
N HIS A 39 20.67 10.04 -3.39
CA HIS A 39 21.89 9.31 -3.72
C HIS A 39 21.59 7.94 -4.34
N CYS A 40 20.78 7.10 -3.70
CA CYS A 40 20.48 5.76 -4.19
C CYS A 40 19.12 5.63 -4.88
N GLY A 41 18.30 6.69 -4.89
CA GLY A 41 16.97 6.66 -5.51
C GLY A 41 15.89 5.94 -4.71
N GLU A 42 16.18 5.43 -3.51
CA GLU A 42 15.21 4.69 -2.71
C GLU A 42 14.00 5.54 -2.32
N GLU A 43 12.82 4.98 -2.48
CA GLU A 43 11.54 5.63 -2.22
C GLU A 43 10.93 5.13 -0.92
N PHE A 44 10.42 6.07 -0.12
CA PHE A 44 9.81 5.83 1.17
C PHE A 44 8.43 6.46 1.17
N ILE A 45 7.41 5.60 1.15
CA ILE A 45 6.02 6.00 1.21
C ILE A 45 5.61 6.03 2.69
N PRO A 46 5.08 7.15 3.19
CA PRO A 46 4.64 7.24 4.58
C PRO A 46 3.34 6.44 4.77
N GLU A 47 3.15 5.92 5.98
CA GLU A 47 2.05 4.99 6.30
C GLU A 47 0.65 5.56 5.96
N ASN A 48 0.48 6.89 6.07
CA ASN A 48 -0.76 7.57 5.74
C ASN A 48 -1.10 7.51 4.25
N GLU A 49 -0.12 7.59 3.35
CA GLU A 49 -0.34 7.43 1.90
C GLU A 49 -0.64 5.96 1.57
N GLY A 50 0.09 5.02 2.16
CA GLY A 50 -0.22 3.59 2.01
C GLY A 50 -1.64 3.22 2.48
N LYS A 51 -2.13 3.79 3.58
CA LYS A 51 -3.52 3.61 4.03
C LYS A 51 -4.54 4.15 3.02
N LYS A 52 -4.28 5.31 2.40
CA LYS A 52 -5.13 5.85 1.34
C LYS A 52 -5.14 4.95 0.12
N MET A 53 -3.97 4.45 -0.30
CA MET A 53 -3.86 3.50 -1.41
C MET A 53 -4.69 2.24 -1.14
N ILE A 54 -4.59 1.66 0.06
CA ILE A 54 -5.39 0.49 0.48
C ILE A 54 -6.89 0.80 0.44
N GLU A 55 -7.31 1.97 0.93
CA GLU A 55 -8.72 2.36 0.92
C GLU A 55 -9.26 2.52 -0.50
N ILE A 56 -8.48 3.14 -1.40
CA ILE A 56 -8.84 3.30 -2.81
C ILE A 56 -8.90 1.93 -3.49
N ALA A 57 -7.91 1.06 -3.27
CA ALA A 57 -7.87 -0.30 -3.83
C ALA A 57 -9.09 -1.13 -3.40
N LYS A 58 -9.54 -1.01 -2.14
CA LYS A 58 -10.78 -1.64 -1.65
C LYS A 58 -12.02 -1.08 -2.35
N ARG A 59 -12.10 0.24 -2.52
CA ARG A 59 -13.23 0.89 -3.24
C ARG A 59 -13.28 0.50 -4.72
N LEU A 60 -12.12 0.28 -5.35
CA LEU A 60 -12.01 -0.22 -6.71
C LEU A 60 -12.29 -1.72 -6.84
N GLY A 61 -12.38 -2.44 -5.72
CA GLY A 61 -12.64 -3.88 -5.70
C GLY A 61 -11.44 -4.76 -6.09
N LEU A 62 -10.23 -4.20 -6.14
CA LEU A 62 -8.97 -4.93 -6.42
C LEU A 62 -8.72 -5.96 -5.33
N TRP A 63 -8.79 -5.50 -4.09
CA TRP A 63 -8.83 -6.37 -2.93
C TRP A 63 -10.27 -6.51 -2.48
N GLY A 64 -10.92 -7.54 -3.03
CA GLY A 64 -12.31 -7.87 -2.73
C GLY A 64 -12.58 -8.01 -1.23
N GLU A 65 -13.84 -7.80 -0.84
CA GLU A 65 -14.30 -8.20 0.49
C GLU A 65 -14.01 -9.69 0.69
N PRO A 66 -13.57 -10.13 1.89
CA PRO A 66 -13.44 -11.54 2.15
C PRO A 66 -14.77 -12.21 1.81
N LEU A 67 -14.73 -13.21 0.93
CA LEU A 67 -15.91 -13.98 0.56
C LEU A 67 -16.62 -14.36 1.86
N LYS A 68 -17.82 -13.81 2.07
CA LYS A 68 -18.73 -14.35 3.08
C LYS A 68 -19.00 -15.77 2.64
N LEU A 69 -18.24 -16.72 3.17
CA LEU A 69 -18.52 -18.14 3.07
C LEU A 69 -19.85 -18.33 3.78
N TYR A 70 -20.96 -18.10 3.05
CA TYR A 70 -22.27 -18.56 3.46
C TYR A 70 -22.13 -20.06 3.53
N ARG A 71 -21.95 -20.56 4.74
CA ARG A 71 -21.93 -21.97 5.06
C ARG A 71 -23.25 -22.52 4.52
N LYS A 72 -23.21 -23.15 3.34
CA LYS A 72 -24.31 -24.01 2.88
C LYS A 72 -24.32 -25.18 3.83
N LEU A 73 -24.96 -25.02 4.99
CA LEU A 73 -25.44 -26.12 5.81
C LEU A 73 -26.45 -26.84 4.93
N SER A 74 -25.98 -27.83 4.17
CA SER A 74 -26.86 -28.83 3.57
C SER A 74 -27.71 -29.42 4.70
N ARG A 75 -29.04 -29.43 4.54
CA ARG A 75 -30.03 -30.02 5.47
C ARG A 75 -29.88 -31.54 5.64
N SER A 76 -28.75 -32.13 5.25
CA SER A 76 -28.52 -33.58 5.20
C SER A 76 -28.14 -34.21 6.54
N ALA A 77 -28.22 -33.48 7.65
CA ALA A 77 -28.06 -34.03 9.00
C ALA A 77 -29.41 -34.06 9.75
N ARG A 78 -30.36 -34.82 9.21
CA ARG A 78 -31.43 -35.47 9.98
C ARG A 78 -31.49 -36.92 9.53
N GLY A 79 -30.43 -37.66 9.88
CA GLY A 79 -30.46 -39.12 9.92
C GLY A 79 -31.01 -39.53 11.29
N ILE A 80 -31.99 -40.43 11.26
CA ILE A 80 -32.69 -41.07 12.38
C ILE A 80 -31.70 -41.85 13.27
#